data_AF-A0A9W9CT03-F1
#
_entry.id   AF-A0A9W9CT03-F1
#
_cell.length_a   1.000
_cell.length_b   1.000
_cell.length_c   1.000
_cell.angle_alpha   90.00
_cell.angle_beta   90.00
_cell.angle_gamma   90.00
#
_symmetry.space_group_name_H-M   'P 1'
#
loop_
_entity.id
_entity.type
_entity.pdbx_description
1 polymer ?
#
loop_
_entity_poly.entity_id
_entity_poly.type
_entity_poly.pdbx_seq_one_letter_code
_entity_poly.pdbx_strand_id
1 'polypeptide(L)'
;MRPILLRACVLTKTSSAFPAIGVAAAASKPPVSTTSPSSRQPFSVLNRPLPNYPGHVPLTYVERAGLAIGSGIMSFMNPYRGDLIAAFAEATSTPYFIPRLRDAMLRSPTGRRILRDRPRLTSTSLNLPYLRTLPPTSVGGTYVAWLDREHVTPDTRSPVRYIDDEECAYVMQRYRECHDFSHALTGLPVVREGEVALKAFEWANTGLPMTGLSMFSALTLKKGERRRFREVYLPWALRNGWRAQDTINVYWEEELESDVEELRTRLGIERPPDMREIRRREREERKRQKAQAEAETARPTATSA
;
A
#
# COMPACT_ATOMS: atom_id res chain seq x y z
N MET A 1 57.31 13.85 -26.85
CA MET A 1 58.74 14.09 -27.11
C MET A 1 59.05 15.54 -26.73
N ARG A 2 60.15 15.72 -26.00
CA ARG A 2 60.82 16.92 -25.43
C ARG A 2 60.93 18.15 -26.36
N PRO A 3 61.42 19.35 -25.92
CA PRO A 3 61.24 20.06 -24.63
C PRO A 3 61.40 21.63 -24.67
N ILE A 4 61.33 22.30 -23.49
CA ILE A 4 62.10 23.50 -23.02
C ILE A 4 61.83 24.86 -23.73
N LEU A 5 61.43 25.95 -23.03
CA LEU A 5 62.33 26.83 -22.25
C LEU A 5 61.59 27.76 -21.25
N LEU A 6 62.19 27.91 -20.07
CA LEU A 6 61.90 28.90 -19.04
C LEU A 6 62.18 30.34 -19.51
N ARG A 7 61.45 31.31 -18.95
CA ARG A 7 62.04 32.62 -18.61
C ARG A 7 61.43 33.16 -17.31
N ALA A 8 62.26 33.17 -16.27
CA ALA A 8 62.05 33.92 -15.04
C ALA A 8 62.29 35.41 -15.31
N CYS A 9 61.51 36.29 -14.68
CA CYS A 9 61.87 37.70 -14.53
C CYS A 9 61.74 38.12 -13.07
N VAL A 10 62.68 38.97 -12.69
CA VAL A 10 63.20 39.31 -11.36
C VAL A 10 62.28 40.22 -10.55
N LEU A 11 62.40 40.09 -9.22
CA LEU A 11 61.89 40.98 -8.16
C LEU A 11 62.16 42.47 -8.43
N THR A 12 61.22 43.33 -8.05
CA THR A 12 61.55 44.60 -7.39
C THR A 12 60.62 44.87 -6.21
N LYS A 13 61.23 44.94 -5.03
CA LYS A 13 60.69 45.52 -3.79
C LYS A 13 60.43 47.01 -3.98
N THR A 14 59.26 47.49 -3.58
CA THR A 14 59.10 48.88 -3.15
C THR A 14 58.31 48.91 -1.84
N SER A 15 59.00 49.40 -0.82
CA SER A 15 58.52 49.73 0.51
C SER A 15 57.77 51.07 0.46
N SER A 16 56.62 51.18 1.11
CA SER A 16 56.12 52.47 1.57
C SER A 16 55.25 52.30 2.81
N ALA A 17 55.55 53.13 3.80
CA ALA A 17 55.16 53.05 5.18
C ALA A 17 53.69 53.39 5.46
N PHE A 18 53.23 52.91 6.62
CA PHE A 18 51.99 53.27 7.31
C PHE A 18 51.87 54.77 7.59
N PRO A 19 50.62 55.24 7.80
CA PRO A 19 50.34 55.95 9.03
C PRO A 19 49.20 55.30 9.82
N ALA A 20 49.43 55.22 11.13
CA ALA A 20 48.47 54.80 12.13
C ALA A 20 47.36 55.85 12.28
N ILE A 21 46.11 55.41 12.22
CA ILE A 21 44.96 56.14 12.75
C ILE A 21 44.34 55.25 13.81
N GLY A 22 44.54 55.63 15.07
CA GLY A 22 43.81 55.08 16.20
C GLY A 22 42.48 55.80 16.34
N VAL A 23 41.37 55.04 16.37
CA VAL A 23 40.10 55.49 16.93
C VAL A 23 39.49 54.32 17.70
N ALA A 24 38.98 54.66 18.88
CA ALA A 24 38.64 53.81 20.01
C ALA A 24 37.66 52.66 19.71
N ALA A 25 37.98 51.49 20.26
CA ALA A 25 37.05 50.38 20.37
C ALA A 25 35.98 50.68 21.44
N ALA A 26 34.81 51.12 21.02
CA ALA A 26 33.61 51.11 21.86
C ALA A 26 33.09 49.67 21.95
N ALA A 27 33.25 49.05 23.11
CA ALA A 27 32.67 47.74 23.41
C ALA A 27 31.14 47.85 23.52
N SER A 28 30.43 47.72 22.39
CA SER A 28 28.98 47.51 22.40
C SER A 28 28.72 46.07 22.83
N LYS A 29 28.18 45.89 24.04
CA LYS A 29 27.62 44.60 24.48
C LYS A 29 26.59 44.14 23.44
N PRO A 30 26.60 42.87 23.00
CA PRO A 30 25.56 42.38 22.11
C PRO A 30 24.20 42.52 22.82
N PRO A 31 23.12 42.85 22.10
CA PRO A 31 21.80 42.85 22.69
C PRO A 31 21.54 41.44 23.23
N VAL A 32 21.25 41.34 24.53
CA VAL A 32 20.72 40.12 25.13
C VAL A 32 19.40 39.87 24.41
N SER A 33 19.43 38.99 23.42
CA SER A 33 18.24 38.38 22.87
C SER A 33 17.59 37.61 24.01
N THR A 34 16.61 38.24 24.65
CA THR A 34 15.62 37.56 25.47
C THR A 34 14.93 36.56 24.57
N THR A 35 15.46 35.34 24.52
CA THR A 35 14.72 34.18 24.07
C THR A 35 13.56 34.04 25.03
N SER A 36 12.41 34.61 24.68
CA SER A 36 11.15 34.24 25.29
C SER A 36 11.10 32.71 25.26
N PRO A 37 10.82 32.03 26.39
CA PRO A 37 10.60 30.60 26.34
C PRO A 37 9.40 30.43 25.39
N SER A 38 9.66 29.85 24.22
CA SER A 38 8.60 29.37 23.33
C SER A 38 7.73 28.48 24.19
N SER A 39 6.59 29.01 24.63
CA SER A 39 5.59 28.21 25.33
C SER A 39 5.17 27.15 24.33
N ARG A 40 5.75 25.95 24.46
CA ARG A 40 5.31 24.80 23.67
C ARG A 40 3.93 24.48 24.20
N GLN A 41 2.92 25.11 23.61
CA GLN A 41 1.53 24.83 23.91
C GLN A 41 1.33 23.32 23.76
N PRO A 42 0.69 22.66 24.74
CA PRO A 42 0.48 21.22 24.66
C PRO A 42 -0.36 20.89 23.44
N PHE A 43 0.01 19.83 22.73
CA PHE A 43 -0.68 19.40 21.54
C PHE A 43 -2.15 19.09 21.86
N SER A 44 -3.06 19.80 21.19
CA SER A 44 -4.51 19.66 21.33
C SER A 44 -5.19 19.91 19.99
N VAL A 45 -6.51 19.68 19.94
CA VAL A 45 -7.33 19.95 18.74
C VAL A 45 -7.21 21.42 18.29
N LEU A 46 -7.15 22.35 19.24
CA LEU A 46 -7.05 23.79 18.96
C LEU A 46 -5.61 24.25 18.72
N ASN A 47 -4.61 23.54 19.28
CA ASN A 47 -3.19 23.81 19.11
C ASN A 47 -2.49 22.58 18.53
N ARG A 48 -2.67 22.35 17.21
CA ARG A 48 -2.07 21.25 16.46
C ARG A 48 -0.70 21.66 15.88
N PRO A 49 0.36 20.83 15.98
CA PRO A 49 1.64 21.13 15.37
C PRO A 49 1.52 21.18 13.85
N LEU A 50 2.49 21.85 13.22
CA LEU A 50 2.54 21.93 11.77
C LEU A 50 2.67 20.52 11.15
N PRO A 51 2.09 20.30 9.96
CA PRO A 51 2.30 19.08 9.18
C PRO A 51 3.80 18.80 8.95
N ASN A 52 4.23 17.55 9.10
CA ASN A 52 5.61 17.15 8.82
C ASN A 52 5.92 17.14 7.31
N TYR A 53 4.88 16.98 6.48
CA TYR A 53 4.93 17.00 5.02
C TYR A 53 3.55 17.44 4.47
N PRO A 54 3.44 17.81 3.18
CA PRO A 54 2.17 18.26 2.59
C PRO A 54 1.04 17.24 2.75
N GLY A 55 -0.09 17.67 3.32
CA GLY A 55 -1.25 16.81 3.56
C GLY A 55 -1.21 15.99 4.86
N HIS A 56 -0.11 16.02 5.62
CA HIS A 56 -0.02 15.39 6.93
C HIS A 56 -0.94 16.07 7.95
N VAL A 57 -1.61 15.27 8.77
CA VAL A 57 -2.50 15.66 9.85
C VAL A 57 -2.00 14.98 11.13
N PRO A 58 -1.23 15.69 11.97
CA PRO A 58 -0.74 15.11 13.23
C PRO A 58 -1.92 14.79 14.15
N LEU A 59 -1.83 13.64 14.83
CA LEU A 59 -2.83 13.15 15.78
C LEU A 59 -2.19 12.83 17.13
N THR A 60 -2.86 13.21 18.21
CA THR A 60 -2.50 12.74 19.56
C THR A 60 -2.74 11.23 19.67
N TYR A 61 -2.17 10.58 20.68
CA TYR A 61 -2.46 9.16 20.95
C TYR A 61 -3.95 8.89 21.16
N VAL A 62 -4.66 9.81 21.83
CA VAL A 62 -6.11 9.69 22.08
C VAL A 62 -6.90 9.87 20.78
N GLU A 63 -6.62 10.91 19.99
CA GLU A 63 -7.26 11.10 18.69
C GLU A 63 -7.01 9.91 17.74
N ARG A 64 -5.79 9.37 17.74
CA ARG A 64 -5.41 8.20 16.93
C ARG A 64 -6.17 6.94 17.38
N ALA A 65 -6.28 6.69 18.68
CA ALA A 65 -7.05 5.58 19.22
C ALA A 65 -8.55 5.73 18.89
N GLY A 66 -9.10 6.92 19.07
CA GLY A 66 -10.48 7.25 18.69
C GLY A 66 -10.72 7.07 17.18
N LEU A 67 -9.77 7.50 16.35
CA LEU A 67 -9.81 7.30 14.90
C LEU A 67 -9.79 5.81 14.56
N ALA A 68 -8.90 5.01 15.16
CA ALA A 68 -8.83 3.57 14.93
C ALA A 68 -10.15 2.87 15.30
N ILE A 69 -10.70 3.14 16.48
CA ILE A 69 -11.94 2.50 16.94
C ILE A 69 -13.13 2.95 16.08
N GLY A 70 -13.29 4.26 15.89
CA GLY A 70 -14.42 4.83 15.14
C GLY A 70 -14.42 4.40 13.68
N SER A 71 -13.26 4.52 13.00
CA SER A 71 -13.13 4.11 11.60
C SER A 71 -13.23 2.59 11.42
N GLY A 72 -12.72 1.79 12.37
CA GLY A 72 -12.85 0.33 12.36
C GLY A 72 -14.30 -0.14 12.47
N ILE A 73 -15.05 0.37 13.45
CA ILE A 73 -16.48 0.02 13.63
C ILE A 73 -17.31 0.46 12.42
N MET A 74 -17.13 1.72 11.99
CA MET A 74 -17.92 2.28 10.90
C MET A 74 -17.60 1.64 9.55
N SER A 75 -16.33 1.30 9.27
CA SER A 75 -15.97 0.56 8.05
C SER A 75 -16.45 -0.88 8.07
N PHE A 76 -16.49 -1.53 9.24
CA PHE A 76 -17.10 -2.86 9.38
C PHE A 76 -18.61 -2.82 9.09
N MET A 77 -19.31 -1.79 9.57
CA MET A 77 -20.75 -1.60 9.30
C MET A 77 -21.02 -1.19 7.85
N ASN A 78 -20.18 -0.34 7.27
CA ASN A 78 -20.27 0.12 5.89
C ASN A 78 -18.95 -0.05 5.13
N PRO A 79 -18.72 -1.23 4.51
CA PRO A 79 -17.49 -1.53 3.78
C PRO A 79 -17.26 -0.67 2.52
N TYR A 80 -18.27 0.06 2.05
CA TYR A 80 -18.12 0.95 0.88
C TYR A 80 -17.46 2.29 1.23
N ARG A 81 -17.24 2.57 2.52
CA ARG A 81 -16.50 3.74 3.01
C ARG A 81 -14.99 3.47 2.99
N GLY A 82 -14.41 3.50 1.79
CA GLY A 82 -12.97 3.31 1.58
C GLY A 82 -12.10 4.31 2.34
N ASP A 83 -12.60 5.52 2.56
CA ASP A 83 -11.97 6.56 3.39
C ASP A 83 -11.77 6.11 4.85
N LEU A 84 -12.77 5.41 5.42
CA LEU A 84 -12.69 4.89 6.78
C LEU A 84 -11.75 3.69 6.88
N ILE A 85 -11.71 2.84 5.85
CA ILE A 85 -10.74 1.73 5.79
C ILE A 85 -9.31 2.28 5.71
N ALA A 86 -9.10 3.34 4.93
CA ALA A 86 -7.82 4.03 4.84
C ALA A 86 -7.39 4.64 6.19
N ALA A 87 -8.30 5.37 6.84
CA ALA A 87 -8.04 5.94 8.17
C ALA A 87 -7.73 4.85 9.21
N PHE A 88 -8.48 3.74 9.19
CA PHE A 88 -8.26 2.61 10.07
C PHE A 88 -6.88 1.97 9.84
N ALA A 89 -6.47 1.83 8.58
CA ALA A 89 -5.15 1.33 8.22
C ALA A 89 -4.02 2.21 8.77
N GLU A 90 -4.13 3.52 8.64
CA GLU A 90 -3.09 4.45 9.14
C GLU A 90 -3.02 4.46 10.66
N ALA A 91 -4.19 4.48 11.31
CA ALA A 91 -4.29 4.54 12.76
C ALA A 91 -3.76 3.27 13.44
N THR A 92 -3.92 2.10 12.81
CA THR A 92 -3.46 0.81 13.34
C THR A 92 -2.02 0.44 12.94
N SER A 93 -1.46 1.06 11.91
CA SER A 93 -0.10 0.71 11.44
C SER A 93 1.02 1.47 12.15
N THR A 94 0.69 2.54 12.87
CA THR A 94 1.63 3.38 13.61
C THR A 94 1.59 3.03 15.10
N PRO A 95 2.71 3.00 15.84
CA PRO A 95 4.07 3.37 15.41
C PRO A 95 4.94 2.21 14.93
N TYR A 96 4.51 0.95 15.06
CA TYR A 96 5.43 -0.18 14.88
C TYR A 96 5.36 -0.86 13.50
N PHE A 97 4.16 -1.07 12.96
CA PHE A 97 3.98 -1.95 11.82
C PHE A 97 4.43 -1.32 10.50
N ILE A 98 4.18 -0.02 10.30
CA ILE A 98 4.61 0.67 9.09
C ILE A 98 6.13 0.88 9.02
N PRO A 99 6.85 1.24 10.12
CA PRO A 99 8.31 1.26 10.06
C PRO A 99 8.91 -0.14 9.88
N ARG A 100 8.32 -1.19 10.47
CA ARG A 100 8.77 -2.57 10.21
C ARG A 100 8.65 -2.94 8.73
N LEU A 101 7.56 -2.53 8.07
CA LEU A 101 7.37 -2.77 6.63
C LEU A 101 8.37 -1.96 5.79
N ARG A 102 8.59 -0.69 6.13
CA ARG A 102 9.66 0.14 5.52
C ARG A 102 11.03 -0.52 5.67
N ASP A 103 11.37 -1.03 6.86
CA ASP A 103 12.65 -1.68 7.11
C ASP A 103 12.79 -2.98 6.31
N ALA A 104 11.69 -3.70 6.08
CA ALA A 104 11.67 -4.83 5.14
C ALA A 104 12.01 -4.39 3.71
N MET A 105 11.50 -3.24 3.26
CA MET A 105 11.87 -2.66 1.97
C MET A 105 13.35 -2.25 1.92
N LEU A 106 13.88 -1.67 2.99
CA LEU A 106 15.29 -1.27 3.07
C LEU A 106 16.26 -2.47 2.99
N ARG A 107 15.84 -3.66 3.41
CA ARG A 107 16.63 -4.89 3.25
C ARG A 107 16.69 -5.38 1.80
N SER A 108 15.69 -5.08 0.97
CA SER A 108 15.66 -5.43 -0.44
C SER A 108 16.38 -4.40 -1.31
N PRO A 109 17.26 -4.80 -2.26
CA PRO A 109 17.83 -3.87 -3.24
C PRO A 109 16.76 -3.14 -4.05
N THR A 110 15.72 -3.84 -4.49
CA THR A 110 14.57 -3.26 -5.21
C THR A 110 13.76 -2.34 -4.31
N GLY A 111 13.51 -2.75 -3.06
CA GLY A 111 12.81 -1.92 -2.07
C GLY A 111 13.52 -0.59 -1.81
N ARG A 112 14.86 -0.59 -1.69
CA ARG A 112 15.65 0.65 -1.58
C ARG A 112 15.53 1.56 -2.80
N ARG A 113 15.49 0.99 -4.02
CA ARG A 113 15.24 1.77 -5.25
C ARG A 113 13.86 2.42 -5.20
N ILE A 114 12.83 1.65 -4.86
CA ILE A 114 11.45 2.13 -4.75
C ILE A 114 11.31 3.27 -3.72
N LEU A 115 11.96 3.16 -2.55
CA LEU A 115 11.93 4.20 -1.52
C LEU A 115 12.63 5.50 -1.96
N ARG A 116 13.65 5.38 -2.80
CA ARG A 116 14.36 6.54 -3.39
C ARG A 116 13.55 7.19 -4.50
N ASP A 117 13.09 6.40 -5.46
CA ASP A 117 12.46 6.88 -6.69
C ASP A 117 11.03 7.38 -6.45
N ARG A 118 10.38 6.82 -5.41
CA ARG A 118 9.00 7.11 -4.99
C ARG A 118 7.95 7.06 -6.11
N PRO A 119 7.95 6.03 -7.00
CA PRO A 119 6.99 5.97 -8.09
C PRO A 119 5.55 5.80 -7.57
N ARG A 120 4.59 6.33 -8.34
CA ARG A 120 3.16 6.27 -8.06
C ARG A 120 2.48 5.38 -9.06
N LEU A 121 1.43 4.68 -8.66
CA LEU A 121 0.65 3.77 -9.50
C LEU A 121 -0.78 4.31 -9.65
N THR A 122 -0.92 5.36 -10.46
CA THR A 122 -2.20 6.01 -10.78
C THR A 122 -2.47 5.92 -12.29
N SER A 123 -3.65 6.29 -12.76
CA SER A 123 -3.94 6.34 -14.21
C SER A 123 -3.08 7.36 -14.96
N THR A 124 -2.48 8.32 -14.25
CA THR A 124 -1.56 9.29 -14.85
C THR A 124 -0.18 8.69 -15.09
N SER A 125 0.28 7.80 -14.20
CA SER A 125 1.57 7.12 -14.36
C SER A 125 1.48 5.84 -15.18
N LEU A 126 0.33 5.16 -15.15
CA LEU A 126 0.07 3.93 -15.90
C LEU A 126 -0.70 4.25 -17.18
N ASN A 127 -0.10 3.99 -18.35
CA ASN A 127 -0.78 4.14 -19.63
C ASN A 127 -1.76 2.96 -19.85
N LEU A 128 -2.96 3.04 -19.27
CA LEU A 128 -3.97 1.98 -19.37
C LEU A 128 -4.33 1.60 -20.82
N PRO A 129 -4.48 2.55 -21.78
CA PRO A 129 -4.65 2.20 -23.19
C PRO A 129 -3.52 1.32 -23.74
N TYR A 130 -2.27 1.65 -23.43
CA TYR A 130 -1.13 0.82 -23.83
C TYR A 130 -1.16 -0.57 -23.18
N LEU A 131 -1.45 -0.65 -21.89
CA LEU A 131 -1.51 -1.93 -21.17
C LEU A 131 -2.60 -2.86 -21.73
N ARG A 132 -3.70 -2.32 -22.30
CA ARG A 132 -4.71 -3.13 -23.02
C ARG A 132 -4.20 -3.75 -24.32
N THR A 133 -3.14 -3.19 -24.91
CA THR A 133 -2.51 -3.74 -26.13
C THR A 133 -1.51 -4.85 -25.83
N LEU A 134 -1.06 -4.97 -24.58
CA LEU A 134 -0.10 -5.99 -24.18
C LEU A 134 -0.73 -7.40 -24.22
N PRO A 135 0.08 -8.46 -24.40
CA PRO A 135 -0.39 -9.83 -24.34
C PRO A 135 -1.14 -10.12 -23.03
N PRO A 136 -2.19 -10.95 -23.03
CA PRO A 136 -2.92 -11.31 -21.82
C PRO A 136 -2.07 -12.10 -20.81
N THR A 137 -0.92 -12.63 -21.24
CA THR A 137 0.07 -13.30 -20.38
C THR A 137 1.02 -12.32 -19.69
N SER A 138 1.04 -11.05 -20.07
CA SER A 138 1.83 -10.03 -19.37
C SER A 138 1.16 -9.62 -18.06
N VAL A 139 1.96 -9.07 -17.13
CA VAL A 139 1.45 -8.51 -15.87
C VAL A 139 0.48 -7.35 -16.13
N GLY A 140 0.83 -6.43 -17.03
CA GLY A 140 0.04 -5.26 -17.40
C GLY A 140 -1.27 -5.63 -18.11
N GLY A 141 -1.20 -6.59 -19.05
CA GLY A 141 -2.39 -7.15 -19.70
C GLY A 141 -3.32 -7.85 -18.70
N THR A 142 -2.76 -8.65 -17.78
CA THR A 142 -3.52 -9.29 -16.69
C THR A 142 -4.16 -8.26 -15.77
N TYR A 143 -3.42 -7.21 -15.41
CA TYR A 143 -3.89 -6.14 -14.53
C TYR A 143 -5.07 -5.39 -15.14
N VAL A 144 -4.97 -4.94 -16.39
CA VAL A 144 -6.08 -4.21 -17.01
C VAL A 144 -7.27 -5.11 -17.33
N ALA A 145 -7.04 -6.36 -17.73
CA ALA A 145 -8.13 -7.33 -17.87
C ALA A 145 -8.88 -7.54 -16.54
N TRP A 146 -8.18 -7.52 -15.41
CA TRP A 146 -8.80 -7.57 -14.09
C TRP A 146 -9.56 -6.28 -13.76
N LEU A 147 -8.98 -5.09 -14.00
CA LEU A 147 -9.66 -3.80 -13.80
C LEU A 147 -10.97 -3.72 -14.58
N ASP A 148 -10.93 -4.07 -15.88
CA ASP A 148 -12.08 -4.02 -16.77
C ASP A 148 -13.16 -5.02 -16.34
N ARG A 149 -12.76 -6.20 -15.84
CA ARG A 149 -13.67 -7.25 -15.33
C ARG A 149 -14.35 -6.89 -14.01
N GLU A 150 -13.63 -6.21 -13.11
CA GLU A 150 -14.17 -5.81 -11.81
C GLU A 150 -14.79 -4.41 -11.83
N HIS A 151 -14.68 -3.69 -12.96
CA HIS A 151 -15.19 -2.33 -13.15
C HIS A 151 -14.62 -1.31 -12.15
N VAL A 152 -13.31 -1.38 -11.93
CA VAL A 152 -12.58 -0.50 -10.99
C VAL A 152 -11.47 0.28 -11.69
N THR A 153 -10.95 1.32 -11.03
CA THR A 153 -9.86 2.18 -11.53
C THR A 153 -8.78 2.39 -10.45
N PRO A 154 -7.49 2.49 -10.83
CA PRO A 154 -6.38 2.74 -9.89
C PRO A 154 -6.52 4.05 -9.08
N ASP A 155 -7.29 5.03 -9.55
CA ASP A 155 -7.34 6.37 -8.96
C ASP A 155 -8.22 6.50 -7.71
N THR A 156 -8.84 5.41 -7.25
CA THR A 156 -9.76 5.42 -6.10
C THR A 156 -9.04 5.47 -4.75
N ARG A 157 -7.71 5.45 -4.73
CA ARG A 157 -6.90 5.34 -3.51
C ARG A 157 -6.73 6.69 -2.81
N SER A 158 -7.31 6.81 -1.61
CA SER A 158 -7.20 8.02 -0.79
C SER A 158 -5.74 8.29 -0.35
N PRO A 159 -5.30 9.56 -0.33
CA PRO A 159 -3.98 9.93 0.14
C PRO A 159 -3.80 9.63 1.64
N VAL A 160 -2.59 9.25 2.04
CA VAL A 160 -2.20 9.08 3.45
C VAL A 160 -2.11 10.42 4.17
N ARG A 161 -2.63 10.49 5.40
CA ARG A 161 -2.76 11.73 6.18
C ARG A 161 -2.23 11.65 7.60
N TYR A 162 -2.35 10.50 8.27
CA TYR A 162 -2.21 10.34 9.71
C TYR A 162 -0.94 9.59 10.14
N ILE A 163 0.03 9.43 9.24
CA ILE A 163 1.33 8.82 9.53
C ILE A 163 2.37 9.93 9.64
N ASP A 164 3.07 9.99 10.78
CA ASP A 164 3.94 11.13 11.09
C ASP A 164 5.24 11.18 10.26
N ASP A 165 5.79 10.02 9.91
CA ASP A 165 7.01 9.90 9.10
C ASP A 165 6.70 9.87 7.60
N GLU A 166 7.32 10.76 6.82
CA GLU A 166 7.04 10.92 5.39
C GLU A 166 7.38 9.67 4.56
N GLU A 167 8.47 8.99 4.88
CA GLU A 167 8.84 7.75 4.18
C GLU A 167 7.87 6.62 4.49
N CYS A 168 7.47 6.45 5.77
CA CYS A 168 6.41 5.51 6.14
C CYS A 168 5.06 5.86 5.52
N ALA A 169 4.75 7.14 5.38
CA ALA A 169 3.54 7.59 4.70
C ALA A 169 3.56 7.18 3.22
N TYR A 170 4.71 7.30 2.56
CA TYR A 170 4.91 6.78 1.20
C TYR A 170 4.76 5.25 1.14
N VAL A 171 5.34 4.49 2.09
CA VAL A 171 5.18 3.02 2.14
C VAL A 171 3.71 2.62 2.25
N MET A 172 2.95 3.28 3.12
CA MET A 172 1.51 3.04 3.27
C MET A 172 0.74 3.38 1.98
N GLN A 173 1.11 4.49 1.33
CA GLN A 173 0.49 4.89 0.08
C GLN A 173 0.78 3.88 -1.04
N ARG A 174 2.04 3.44 -1.19
CA ARG A 174 2.41 2.42 -2.17
C ARG A 174 1.67 1.11 -1.90
N TYR A 175 1.56 0.68 -0.65
CA TYR A 175 0.77 -0.52 -0.29
C TYR A 175 -0.68 -0.42 -0.79
N ARG A 176 -1.33 0.75 -0.63
CA ARG A 176 -2.70 0.97 -1.12
C ARG A 176 -2.80 0.86 -2.64
N GLU A 177 -1.81 1.38 -3.35
CA GLU A 177 -1.83 1.41 -4.81
C GLU A 177 -1.46 0.04 -5.41
N CYS A 178 -0.60 -0.73 -4.75
CA CYS A 178 -0.23 -2.10 -5.16
C CYS A 178 -1.31 -3.14 -4.85
N HIS A 179 -2.33 -2.79 -4.07
CA HIS A 179 -3.41 -3.71 -3.68
C HIS A 179 -4.13 -4.31 -4.89
N ASP A 180 -4.43 -3.50 -5.90
CA ASP A 180 -5.10 -3.98 -7.12
C ASP A 180 -4.21 -4.90 -7.96
N PHE A 181 -2.89 -4.68 -7.95
CA PHE A 181 -1.94 -5.62 -8.55
C PHE A 181 -1.95 -6.96 -7.82
N SER A 182 -2.09 -6.97 -6.49
CA SER A 182 -2.22 -8.21 -5.72
C SER A 182 -3.51 -8.96 -6.07
N HIS A 183 -4.62 -8.26 -6.29
CA HIS A 183 -5.84 -8.86 -6.83
C HIS A 183 -5.63 -9.45 -8.22
N ALA A 184 -5.03 -8.70 -9.15
CA ALA A 184 -4.79 -9.17 -10.51
C ALA A 184 -3.84 -10.39 -10.54
N LEU A 185 -2.79 -10.36 -9.73
CA LEU A 185 -1.81 -11.45 -9.64
C LEU A 185 -2.46 -12.72 -9.10
N THR A 186 -3.33 -12.62 -8.09
CA THR A 186 -4.02 -13.77 -7.48
C THR A 186 -5.30 -14.14 -8.22
N GLY A 187 -5.86 -13.27 -9.06
CA GLY A 187 -7.13 -13.46 -9.74
C GLY A 187 -8.36 -13.31 -8.83
N LEU A 188 -8.20 -12.91 -7.57
CA LEU A 188 -9.29 -12.74 -6.61
C LEU A 188 -10.19 -11.54 -7.00
N PRO A 189 -11.52 -11.70 -7.01
CA PRO A 189 -12.46 -10.61 -7.34
C PRO A 189 -12.66 -9.63 -6.17
N VAL A 190 -13.22 -8.44 -6.44
CA VAL A 190 -13.53 -7.40 -5.42
C VAL A 190 -14.83 -7.66 -4.65
N VAL A 191 -15.42 -8.85 -4.79
CA VAL A 191 -16.57 -9.25 -3.96
C VAL A 191 -16.08 -9.51 -2.54
N ARG A 192 -16.96 -9.34 -1.53
CA ARG A 192 -16.58 -9.49 -0.11
C ARG A 192 -15.73 -10.73 0.20
N GLU A 193 -16.11 -11.91 -0.32
CA GLU A 193 -15.34 -13.16 -0.12
C GLU A 193 -13.90 -13.06 -0.66
N GLY A 194 -13.72 -12.43 -1.83
CA GLY A 194 -12.41 -12.23 -2.46
C GLY A 194 -11.57 -11.17 -1.74
N GLU A 195 -12.20 -10.08 -1.29
CA GLU A 195 -11.57 -9.08 -0.44
C GLU A 195 -11.02 -9.68 0.85
N VAL A 196 -11.85 -10.46 1.58
CA VAL A 196 -11.40 -11.12 2.82
C VAL A 196 -10.24 -12.09 2.56
N ALA A 197 -10.31 -12.85 1.46
CA ALA A 197 -9.26 -13.77 1.06
C ALA A 197 -7.94 -13.05 0.74
N LEU A 198 -8.00 -11.94 -0.01
CA LEU A 198 -6.81 -11.17 -0.31
C LEU A 198 -6.24 -10.50 0.94
N LYS A 199 -7.09 -9.97 1.83
CA LYS A 199 -6.62 -9.38 3.09
C LYS A 199 -5.91 -10.40 3.99
N ALA A 200 -6.34 -11.66 4.00
CA ALA A 200 -5.63 -12.73 4.69
C ALA A 200 -4.23 -12.98 4.09
N PHE A 201 -4.10 -12.89 2.76
CA PHE A 201 -2.81 -13.01 2.07
C PHE A 201 -1.91 -11.82 2.38
N GLU A 202 -2.45 -10.60 2.29
CA GLU A 202 -1.73 -9.36 2.62
C GLU A 202 -1.31 -9.32 4.08
N TRP A 203 -2.11 -9.84 5.01
CA TRP A 203 -1.71 -9.98 6.41
C TRP A 203 -0.49 -10.89 6.56
N ALA A 204 -0.53 -12.07 5.95
CA ALA A 204 0.58 -13.01 6.00
C ALA A 204 1.86 -12.47 5.33
N ASN A 205 1.73 -11.66 4.27
CA ASN A 205 2.86 -11.09 3.54
C ASN A 205 3.41 -9.80 4.18
N THR A 206 2.54 -8.84 4.52
CA THR A 206 2.94 -7.50 4.97
C THR A 206 2.92 -7.35 6.49
N GLY A 207 2.12 -8.14 7.21
CA GLY A 207 1.89 -8.03 8.66
C GLY A 207 1.29 -6.70 9.11
N LEU A 208 0.50 -6.03 8.27
CA LEU A 208 -0.23 -4.80 8.63
C LEU A 208 -1.50 -5.13 9.44
N PRO A 209 -1.71 -4.56 10.64
CA PRO A 209 -2.82 -4.99 11.52
C PRO A 209 -4.21 -4.86 10.89
N MET A 210 -4.44 -3.83 10.08
CA MET A 210 -5.73 -3.63 9.41
C MET A 210 -6.11 -4.82 8.53
N THR A 211 -5.17 -5.40 7.79
CA THR A 211 -5.48 -6.53 6.91
C THR A 211 -5.87 -7.76 7.74
N GLY A 212 -5.17 -7.99 8.85
CA GLY A 212 -5.52 -9.05 9.81
C GLY A 212 -6.90 -8.84 10.44
N LEU A 213 -7.18 -7.63 10.92
CA LEU A 213 -8.46 -7.26 11.54
C LEU A 213 -9.62 -7.29 10.52
N SER A 214 -9.36 -6.96 9.26
CA SER A 214 -10.40 -7.01 8.22
C SER A 214 -10.91 -8.43 7.96
N MET A 215 -10.15 -9.47 8.35
CA MET A 215 -10.60 -10.86 8.25
C MET A 215 -11.85 -11.14 9.10
N PHE A 216 -12.12 -10.36 10.15
CA PHE A 216 -13.35 -10.48 10.94
C PHE A 216 -14.62 -10.21 10.10
N SER A 217 -14.50 -9.54 8.95
CA SER A 217 -15.60 -9.42 7.98
C SER A 217 -16.07 -10.77 7.44
N ALA A 218 -15.27 -11.84 7.55
CA ALA A 218 -15.68 -13.23 7.28
C ALA A 218 -16.92 -13.67 8.09
N LEU A 219 -17.12 -13.09 9.28
CA LEU A 219 -18.28 -13.35 10.14
C LEU A 219 -19.59 -12.80 9.56
N THR A 220 -19.52 -11.93 8.55
CA THR A 220 -20.67 -11.38 7.83
C THR A 220 -20.97 -12.11 6.53
N LEU A 221 -20.10 -13.02 6.09
CA LEU A 221 -20.27 -13.81 4.86
C LEU A 221 -21.41 -14.82 4.99
N LYS A 222 -22.04 -15.15 3.84
CA LYS A 222 -23.06 -16.21 3.77
C LYS A 222 -22.44 -17.57 4.14
N LYS A 223 -23.24 -18.52 4.62
CA LYS A 223 -22.77 -19.85 5.07
C LYS A 223 -21.86 -20.54 4.05
N GLY A 224 -22.22 -20.52 2.77
CA GLY A 224 -21.39 -21.13 1.70
C GLY A 224 -20.07 -20.39 1.43
N GLU A 225 -20.09 -19.05 1.44
CA GLU A 225 -18.90 -18.21 1.27
C GLU A 225 -17.94 -18.38 2.45
N ARG A 226 -18.46 -18.38 3.68
CA ARG A 226 -17.66 -18.61 4.89
C ARG A 226 -17.01 -19.99 4.90
N ARG A 227 -17.74 -21.02 4.45
CA ARG A 227 -17.21 -22.38 4.32
C ARG A 227 -16.03 -22.43 3.34
N ARG A 228 -16.20 -21.90 2.13
CA ARG A 228 -15.12 -21.82 1.13
C ARG A 228 -13.94 -20.99 1.60
N PHE A 229 -14.20 -19.85 2.24
CA PHE A 229 -13.14 -19.05 2.86
C PHE A 229 -12.33 -19.87 3.85
N ARG A 230 -12.98 -20.58 4.78
CA ARG A 230 -12.29 -21.38 5.79
C ARG A 230 -11.55 -22.59 5.22
N GLU A 231 -12.13 -23.27 4.24
CA GLU A 231 -11.61 -24.55 3.72
C GLU A 231 -10.59 -24.38 2.59
N VAL A 232 -10.70 -23.30 1.81
CA VAL A 232 -9.90 -23.10 0.59
C VAL A 232 -9.05 -21.85 0.71
N TYR A 233 -9.68 -20.67 0.85
CA TYR A 233 -8.97 -19.40 0.68
C TYR A 233 -8.09 -19.03 1.86
N LEU A 234 -8.51 -19.27 3.10
CA LEU A 234 -7.72 -18.94 4.30
C LEU A 234 -6.44 -19.79 4.37
N PRO A 235 -6.48 -21.14 4.23
CA PRO A 235 -5.26 -21.95 4.17
C PRO A 235 -4.35 -21.54 3.01
N TRP A 236 -4.91 -21.29 1.83
CA TRP A 236 -4.15 -20.82 0.67
C TRP A 236 -3.48 -19.47 0.95
N ALA A 237 -4.22 -18.50 1.50
CA ALA A 237 -3.76 -17.14 1.74
C ALA A 237 -2.63 -17.10 2.75
N LEU A 238 -2.75 -17.84 3.85
CA LEU A 238 -1.71 -17.91 4.88
C LEU A 238 -0.45 -18.62 4.35
N ARG A 239 -0.61 -19.74 3.65
CA ARG A 239 0.52 -20.49 3.06
C ARG A 239 1.26 -19.63 2.02
N ASN A 240 0.53 -18.99 1.11
CA ASN A 240 1.12 -18.18 0.05
C ASN A 240 1.70 -16.89 0.61
N GLY A 241 0.98 -16.16 1.47
CA GLY A 241 1.47 -14.88 1.99
C GLY A 241 2.75 -15.02 2.82
N TRP A 242 2.88 -16.11 3.60
CA TRP A 242 4.10 -16.38 4.37
C TRP A 242 5.29 -16.78 3.46
N ARG A 243 5.04 -17.64 2.46
CA ARG A 243 6.11 -18.14 1.58
C ARG A 243 6.52 -17.15 0.50
N ALA A 244 5.60 -16.26 0.11
CA ALA A 244 5.83 -15.33 -0.96
C ALA A 244 6.86 -14.28 -0.56
N GLN A 245 7.60 -13.79 -1.54
CA GLN A 245 8.39 -12.58 -1.37
C GLN A 245 7.48 -11.39 -1.04
N ASP A 246 8.01 -10.41 -0.32
CA ASP A 246 7.29 -9.19 0.03
C ASP A 246 6.80 -8.47 -1.24
N THR A 247 5.48 -8.50 -1.48
CA THR A 247 4.86 -7.91 -2.68
C THR A 247 5.07 -6.39 -2.78
N ILE A 248 5.30 -5.72 -1.65
CA ILE A 248 5.64 -4.30 -1.58
C ILE A 248 7.00 -3.98 -2.25
N ASN A 249 7.89 -4.97 -2.36
CA ASN A 249 9.21 -4.85 -2.98
C ASN A 249 9.21 -5.09 -4.49
N VAL A 250 8.05 -5.38 -5.09
CA VAL A 250 7.90 -5.50 -6.54
C VAL A 250 7.89 -4.10 -7.15
N TYR A 251 8.76 -3.89 -8.15
CA TYR A 251 8.78 -2.66 -8.94
C TYR A 251 7.78 -2.81 -10.08
N TRP A 252 6.48 -2.75 -9.75
CA TRP A 252 5.38 -3.01 -10.67
C TRP A 252 5.48 -2.27 -11.99
N GLU A 253 5.96 -1.04 -11.95
CA GLU A 253 6.15 -0.14 -13.09
C GLU A 253 7.12 -0.71 -14.14
N GLU A 254 8.14 -1.48 -13.71
CA GLU A 254 9.12 -2.14 -14.59
C GLU A 254 8.65 -3.54 -15.03
N GLU A 255 7.70 -4.13 -14.31
CA GLU A 255 7.26 -5.52 -14.52
C GLU A 255 6.01 -5.64 -15.41
N LEU A 256 5.44 -4.53 -15.88
CA LEU A 256 4.17 -4.52 -16.63
C LEU A 256 4.22 -5.35 -17.92
N GLU A 257 5.37 -5.42 -18.57
CA GLU A 257 5.55 -6.19 -19.81
C GLU A 257 6.04 -7.63 -19.56
N SER A 258 6.51 -7.92 -18.36
CA SER A 258 6.97 -9.26 -17.96
C SER A 258 5.84 -10.28 -18.00
N ASP A 259 6.20 -11.56 -18.17
CA ASP A 259 5.23 -12.65 -18.07
C ASP A 259 4.71 -12.82 -16.63
N VAL A 260 3.40 -12.97 -16.50
CA VAL A 260 2.72 -13.02 -15.20
C VAL A 260 2.99 -14.32 -14.45
N GLU A 261 3.18 -15.45 -15.15
CA GLU A 261 3.48 -16.73 -14.51
C GLU A 261 4.94 -16.79 -14.06
N GLU A 262 5.85 -16.19 -14.81
CA GLU A 262 7.24 -16.01 -14.38
C GLU A 262 7.30 -15.14 -13.10
N LEU A 263 6.57 -14.02 -13.07
CA LEU A 263 6.49 -13.19 -11.87
C LEU A 263 5.92 -13.96 -10.69
N ARG A 264 4.81 -14.70 -10.86
CA ARG A 264 4.23 -15.54 -9.81
C ARG A 264 5.22 -16.57 -9.28
N THR A 265 5.93 -17.25 -10.19
CA THR A 265 6.94 -18.26 -9.83
C THR A 265 8.08 -17.63 -9.04
N ARG A 266 8.61 -16.49 -9.48
CA ARG A 266 9.67 -15.75 -8.79
C ARG A 266 9.22 -15.29 -7.40
N LEU A 267 7.99 -14.80 -7.27
CA LEU A 267 7.44 -14.36 -6.00
C LEU A 267 7.01 -15.52 -5.09
N GLY A 268 6.92 -16.75 -5.60
CA GLY A 268 6.41 -17.90 -4.83
C GLY A 268 4.90 -17.84 -4.57
N ILE A 269 4.13 -17.25 -5.50
CA ILE A 269 2.69 -17.06 -5.39
C ILE A 269 1.97 -18.05 -6.31
N GLU A 270 1.26 -19.00 -5.71
CA GLU A 270 0.34 -19.92 -6.39
C GLU A 270 -1.04 -19.25 -6.53
N ARG A 271 -1.70 -19.39 -7.69
CA ARG A 271 -3.08 -18.90 -7.84
C ARG A 271 -4.07 -19.74 -7.03
N PRO A 272 -5.02 -19.12 -6.30
CA PRO A 272 -6.12 -19.84 -5.69
C PRO A 272 -7.08 -20.35 -6.77
N PRO A 273 -7.93 -21.35 -6.45
CA PRO A 273 -9.04 -21.73 -7.31
C PRO A 273 -9.94 -20.53 -7.67
N ASP A 274 -10.42 -20.47 -8.92
CA ASP A 274 -11.25 -19.36 -9.36
C ASP A 274 -12.61 -19.35 -8.63
N MET A 275 -12.81 -18.29 -7.84
CA MET A 275 -14.01 -18.10 -7.03
C MET A 275 -15.30 -17.99 -7.87
N ARG A 276 -15.23 -17.33 -9.02
CA ARG A 276 -16.39 -17.17 -9.91
C ARG A 276 -16.75 -18.51 -10.54
N GLU A 277 -15.75 -19.31 -10.91
CA GLU A 277 -15.97 -20.66 -11.42
C GLU A 277 -16.60 -21.59 -10.36
N ILE A 278 -16.07 -21.60 -9.14
CA ILE A 278 -16.66 -22.40 -8.05
C ILE A 278 -18.12 -21.99 -7.80
N ARG A 279 -18.39 -20.68 -7.73
CA ARG A 279 -19.75 -20.16 -7.51
C ARG A 279 -20.71 -20.45 -8.67
N ARG A 280 -20.20 -20.60 -9.90
CA ARG A 280 -20.98 -21.03 -11.07
C ARG A 280 -21.34 -22.51 -10.93
N ARG A 281 -20.36 -23.38 -10.67
CA ARG A 281 -20.56 -24.83 -10.49
C ARG A 281 -21.57 -25.12 -9.37
N GLU A 282 -21.42 -24.49 -8.21
CA GLU A 282 -22.37 -24.65 -7.09
C GLU A 282 -23.81 -24.20 -7.42
N ARG A 283 -23.97 -23.22 -8.32
CA ARG A 283 -25.29 -22.75 -8.75
C ARG A 283 -25.94 -23.73 -9.71
N GLU A 284 -25.15 -24.26 -10.64
CA GLU A 284 -25.60 -25.29 -11.59
C GLU A 284 -26.01 -26.58 -10.87
N GLU A 285 -25.22 -27.03 -9.89
CA GLU A 285 -25.53 -28.20 -9.05
C GLU A 285 -26.84 -28.01 -8.29
N ARG A 286 -27.05 -26.85 -7.64
CA ARG A 286 -28.32 -26.55 -6.96
C ARG A 286 -29.50 -26.55 -7.92
N LYS A 287 -29.32 -26.02 -9.14
CA LYS A 287 -30.37 -26.03 -10.16
C LYS A 287 -30.71 -27.45 -10.60
N ARG A 288 -29.69 -28.31 -10.79
CA ARG A 288 -29.88 -29.73 -11.12
C ARG A 288 -30.60 -30.49 -10.01
N GLN A 289 -30.19 -30.30 -8.76
CA GLN A 289 -30.84 -30.92 -7.59
C GLN A 289 -32.30 -30.49 -7.45
N LYS A 290 -32.60 -29.20 -7.66
CA LYS A 290 -33.97 -28.70 -7.64
C LYS A 290 -34.83 -29.32 -8.74
N ALA A 291 -34.30 -29.39 -9.97
CA ALA A 291 -35.00 -30.00 -11.09
C ALA A 291 -35.24 -31.51 -10.89
N GLN A 292 -34.27 -32.22 -10.28
CA GLN A 292 -34.43 -33.63 -9.91
C GLN A 292 -35.51 -33.82 -8.85
N ALA A 293 -35.50 -33.02 -7.77
CA ALA A 293 -36.52 -33.08 -6.74
C ALA A 293 -37.92 -32.75 -7.27
N GLU A 294 -38.04 -31.75 -8.16
CA GLU A 294 -39.31 -31.42 -8.84
C GLU A 294 -39.79 -32.57 -9.74
N ALA A 295 -38.89 -33.20 -10.50
CA ALA A 295 -39.21 -34.35 -11.34
C ALA A 295 -39.61 -35.60 -10.53
N GLU A 296 -38.99 -35.83 -9.37
CA GLU A 296 -39.36 -36.90 -8.43
C GLU A 296 -40.73 -36.65 -7.80
N THR A 297 -41.03 -35.40 -7.43
CA THR A 297 -42.34 -35.02 -6.85
C THR A 297 -43.46 -35.06 -7.90
N ALA A 298 -43.14 -34.83 -9.17
CA ALA A 298 -44.09 -34.88 -10.29
C ALA A 298 -44.35 -36.30 -10.84
N ARG A 299 -43.62 -37.33 -10.37
CA ARG A 299 -43.96 -38.72 -10.73
C ARG A 299 -45.26 -39.10 -10.02
N PRO A 300 -46.33 -39.44 -10.75
CA PRO A 300 -47.56 -39.90 -10.10
C PRO A 300 -47.24 -41.15 -9.30
N THR A 301 -47.66 -41.18 -8.03
CA THR A 301 -47.70 -42.40 -7.24
C THR A 301 -48.55 -43.40 -8.02
N ALA A 302 -47.89 -44.37 -8.66
CA ALA A 302 -48.56 -45.48 -9.30
C ALA A 302 -49.32 -46.22 -8.19
N THR A 303 -50.63 -45.99 -8.13
CA THR A 303 -51.57 -46.69 -7.28
C THR A 303 -51.41 -48.18 -7.55
N SER A 304 -50.85 -48.91 -6.58
CA SER A 304 -50.87 -50.37 -6.59
C SER A 304 -52.33 -50.81 -6.41
N ALA A 305 -52.91 -51.33 -7.50
CA ALA A 305 -54.15 -52.10 -7.48
C ALA A 305 -53.87 -53.52 -6.95
#